data_AF-A0A0H5AKI0-F1
#
_entry.id   AF-A0A0H5AKI0-F1
#
_cell.length_a   1.000
_cell.length_b   1.000
_cell.length_c   1.000
_cell.angle_alpha   90.00
_cell.angle_beta   90.00
_cell.angle_gamma   90.00
#
_symmetry.space_group_name_H-M   'P 1'
#
loop_
_entity.id
_entity.type
_entity.pdbx_description
1 polymer ?
#
loop_
_entity_poly.entity_id
_entity_poly.type
_entity_poly.pdbx_seq_one_letter_code
_entity_poly.pdbx_strand_id
1 'polypeptide(L)' 'MWLRERHRDQSEIAIGTTLTSEQFTELLLYMQALRDWPQSPDFPDVAHRPVAPTWIADQTE' A
#
# COMPACT_ATOMS: atom_id res chain seq x y z
N MET A 1 9.09 0.50 3.41
CA MET A 1 8.06 1.56 3.43
C MET A 1 8.45 2.75 2.55
N TRP A 2 9.10 2.53 1.40
CA TRP A 2 9.66 3.61 0.59
C TRP A 2 8.62 4.30 -0.32
N LEU A 3 7.54 3.58 -0.66
CA LEU A 3 6.52 4.00 -1.62
C LEU A 3 5.69 5.21 -1.15
N ARG A 4 5.32 5.21 0.14
CA ARG A 4 4.56 6.30 0.75
C ARG A 4 5.39 7.57 0.88
N GLU A 5 6.66 7.41 1.25
CA GLU A 5 7.61 8.51 1.36
C GLU A 5 7.90 9.12 -0.02
N ARG A 6 8.14 8.30 -1.06
CA ARG A 6 8.31 8.75 -2.44
C ARG A 6 7.08 9.52 -2.95
N HIS A 7 5.87 9.00 -2.74
CA HIS A 7 4.65 9.69 -3.17
C HIS A 7 4.47 11.04 -2.43
N ARG A 8 4.81 11.08 -1.14
CA ARG A 8 4.71 12.30 -0.35
C ARG A 8 5.72 13.35 -0.83
N ASP A 9 6.96 12.94 -1.07
CA ASP A 9 8.00 13.80 -1.64
C ASP A 9 7.55 14.34 -3.01
N GLN A 10 7.14 13.46 -3.95
CA GLN A 10 6.60 13.85 -5.26
C GLN A 10 5.44 14.86 -5.17
N SER A 11 4.52 14.64 -4.25
CA SER A 11 3.39 15.54 -4.00
C SER A 11 3.82 16.87 -3.39
N GLU A 12 4.85 16.89 -2.54
CA GLU A 12 5.40 18.10 -1.92
C GLU A 12 6.16 18.96 -2.93
N ILE A 13 6.94 18.34 -3.83
CA ILE A 13 7.64 19.04 -4.91
C ILE A 13 6.80 19.23 -6.17
N ALA A 14 5.50 18.88 -6.12
CA ALA A 14 4.53 18.99 -7.22
C ALA A 14 5.04 18.42 -8.56
N ILE A 15 5.92 17.42 -8.51
CA ILE A 15 6.29 16.64 -9.68
C ILE A 15 5.22 15.57 -9.89
N GLY A 16 4.93 15.24 -11.15
CA GLY A 16 3.93 14.23 -11.49
C GLY A 16 4.11 12.98 -10.62
N THR A 17 3.08 12.64 -9.85
CA THR A 17 3.14 11.51 -8.93
C THR A 17 3.21 10.22 -9.75
N THR A 18 4.12 9.31 -9.41
CA THR A 18 4.14 7.98 -10.04
C THR A 18 2.93 7.13 -9.64
N LEU A 19 2.26 7.53 -8.56
CA LEU A 19 1.03 6.92 -8.07
C LEU A 19 -0.13 7.87 -8.26
N THR A 20 -1.24 7.35 -8.75
CA THR A 20 -2.52 8.08 -8.74
C THR A 20 -3.06 8.15 -7.31
N SER A 21 -3.95 9.10 -7.05
CA SER A 21 -4.61 9.23 -5.74
C SER A 21 -5.38 7.95 -5.35
N GLU A 22 -5.89 7.21 -6.32
CA GLU A 22 -6.54 5.92 -6.13
C GLU A 22 -5.53 4.86 -5.64
N GLN A 23 -4.39 4.72 -6.33
CA GLN A 23 -3.33 3.78 -5.94
C GLN A 23 -2.81 4.10 -4.52
N PHE A 24 -2.62 5.38 -4.20
CA PHE A 24 -2.19 5.77 -2.87
C PHE A 24 -3.22 5.41 -1.79
N THR A 25 -4.51 5.56 -2.09
CA THR A 25 -5.59 5.18 -1.19
C THR A 25 -5.63 3.66 -0.99
N GLU A 26 -5.51 2.87 -2.06
CA GLU A 26 -5.43 1.41 -1.98
C GLU A 26 -4.24 0.95 -1.13
N LEU A 27 -3.08 1.61 -1.25
CA LEU A 27 -1.90 1.32 -0.43
C LEU A 27 -2.19 1.51 1.07
N LEU A 28 -2.86 2.62 1.42
CA LEU A 28 -3.21 2.92 2.80
C LEU A 28 -4.20 1.89 3.35
N LEU A 29 -5.22 1.52 2.56
CA LEU A 29 -6.18 0.49 2.91
C LEU A 29 -5.52 -0.88 3.09
N TYR A 30 -4.62 -1.25 2.17
CA TYR A 30 -3.85 -2.49 2.24
C TYR A 30 -2.97 -2.54 3.50
N MET A 31 -2.25 -1.46 3.80
CA MET A 31 -1.43 -1.37 5.03
C MET A 31 -2.29 -1.42 6.29
N GLN A 32 -3.49 -0.82 6.27
CA GLN A 32 -4.42 -0.88 7.39
C GLN A 32 -4.97 -2.29 7.58
N ALA A 33 -5.39 -2.96 6.51
CA ALA A 33 -5.84 -4.35 6.54
C ALA A 33 -4.74 -5.30 7.02
N LEU A 34 -3.48 -5.10 6.59
CA LEU A 34 -2.32 -5.86 7.09
C LEU A 34 -2.01 -5.62 8.56
N ARG A 35 -2.38 -4.44 9.09
CA ARG A 35 -2.21 -4.11 10.50
C ARG A 35 -3.31 -4.72 11.36
N ASP A 36 -4.51 -4.77 10.82
CA ASP A 36 -5.67 -5.41 11.45
C ASP A 36 -5.59 -6.94 11.38
N TRP A 37 -4.94 -7.46 10.34
CA TRP A 37 -4.67 -8.88 10.11
C TRP A 37 -4.22 -9.68 11.35
N PRO A 38 -3.12 -9.34 12.04
CA PRO A 38 -2.67 -10.06 13.24
C PRO A 38 -3.60 -9.87 14.45
N GLN A 39 -4.61 -9.01 14.36
CA GLN A 39 -5.65 -8.82 15.38
C GLN A 39 -6.95 -9.57 15.01
N SER A 40 -7.10 -10.01 13.76
CA SER A 40 -8.26 -10.77 13.29
C SER A 40 -8.22 -12.21 13.83
N PRO A 41 -9.38 -12.81 14.16
CA PRO A 41 -9.46 -14.23 14.55
C PRO A 41 -9.01 -15.19 13.43
N ASP A 42 -9.00 -14.73 12.17
CA ASP A 42 -8.53 -15.49 11.02
C ASP A 42 -7.00 -15.62 10.96
N PHE A 43 -6.25 -14.91 11.80
CA PHE A 43 -4.80 -15.11 11.90
C PHE A 43 -4.47 -16.49 12.45
N PRO A 44 -3.50 -17.25 11.87
CA PRO A 44 -2.54 -16.88 10.83
C PRO A 44 -2.89 -17.37 9.41
N ASP A 45 -4.16 -17.62 9.10
CA ASP A 45 -4.57 -18.27 7.86
C ASP A 45 -4.17 -17.45 6.62
N VAL A 46 -3.26 -17.94 5.79
CA VAL A 46 -2.77 -17.16 4.64
C VAL A 46 -3.84 -16.83 3.59
N ALA A 47 -4.97 -17.54 3.56
CA ALA A 47 -6.03 -17.30 2.59
C ALA A 47 -6.80 -16.01 2.88
N HIS A 48 -6.89 -15.59 4.14
CA HIS A 48 -7.53 -14.31 4.47
C HIS A 48 -6.56 -13.13 4.29
N ARG A 49 -5.27 -13.38 4.06
CA ARG A 49 -4.22 -12.36 4.15
C ARG A 49 -4.49 -11.30 3.10
N PRO A 50 -4.51 -10.00 3.47
CA PRO A 50 -4.64 -8.93 2.50
C PRO A 50 -3.64 -9.14 1.40
N VAL A 51 -4.12 -9.10 0.15
CA VAL A 51 -3.27 -9.24 -1.03
C VAL A 51 -2.81 -7.85 -1.43
N ALA A 52 -1.51 -7.70 -1.66
CA ALA A 52 -0.97 -6.45 -2.18
C ALA A 52 -1.55 -6.19 -3.56
N PRO A 53 -2.04 -4.96 -3.83
CA PRO A 53 -2.38 -4.56 -5.19
C PRO A 53 -1.24 -4.87 -6.17
N THR A 54 -1.59 -5.35 -7.36
CA THR A 54 -0.62 -5.79 -8.39
C THR A 54 0.35 -4.69 -8.80
N TRP A 55 -0.11 -3.44 -8.81
CA TRP A 55 0.72 -2.28 -9.13
C TRP A 55 1.82 -2.04 -8.08
N ILE A 56 1.69 -2.50 -6.84
CA ILE A 56 2.77 -2.36 -5.84
C ILE A 56 4.00 -3.13 -6.30
N ALA A 57 3.81 -4.29 -6.93
CA ALA A 57 4.90 -5.10 -7.47
C ALA A 57 5.61 -4.41 -8.65
N ASP A 58 4.87 -3.62 -9.42
CA ASP A 58 5.39 -2.80 -10.53
C ASP A 58 6.26 -1.63 -10.03
N GLN A 59 6.09 -1.20 -8.78
CA GLN A 59 6.89 -0.11 -8.23
C GLN A 59 8.27 -0.58 -7.73
N THR A 60 8.55 -1.88 -7.66
CA THR A 60 9.79 -2.42 -7.03
C THR A 60 11.08 -2.27 -7.86
N GLU A 61 11.07 -1.47 -8.93
CA GLU A 61 12.20 -1.26 -9.85
C GLU A 61 12.97 0.06 -9.60
#